data_AF-A0A351G3H6-F1
#
_entry.id   AF-A0A351G3H6-F1
#
_cell.length_a   1.000
_cell.length_b   1.000
_cell.length_c   1.000
_cell.angle_alpha   90.00
_cell.angle_beta   90.00
_cell.angle_gamma   90.00
#
_symmetry.space_group_name_H-M   'P 1'
#
loop_
_entity.id
_entity.type
_entity.pdbx_description
1 polymer ?
#
loop_
_entity_poly.entity_id
_entity_poly.type
_entity_poly.pdbx_seq_one_letter_code
_entity_poly.pdbx_strand_id
1 'polypeptide(L)'
;MFAMYTFTFFNQFENKALRILSLLFLEIFAVFFLIYGKKLITVPRLGDVNFGRKRKKRLSYIIAVNLVSLMVLAASAILQNIRPELFSGTNSNLITSVGMGVWIAFITSVMAYFLDFNRLYIYALIYGSAFAAVNIFDTPILFLAAALLILIPGAIIFTHFMATTKPSTGN
;
A
#
# COMPACT_ATOMS: atom_id res chain seq x y z
N MET A 1 16.43 7.21 -1.42
CA MET A 1 17.17 7.68 -0.24
C MET A 1 16.38 7.51 1.05
N PHE A 2 15.15 8.04 1.18
CA PHE A 2 14.34 7.95 2.41
C PHE A 2 14.03 6.50 2.89
N ALA A 3 13.66 5.60 1.97
CA ALA A 3 13.36 4.19 2.30
C ALA A 3 14.61 3.37 2.72
N MET A 4 15.81 3.78 2.29
CA MET A 4 17.06 3.17 2.72
C MET A 4 17.38 3.62 4.13
N TYR A 5 17.25 4.92 4.43
CA TYR A 5 17.43 5.43 5.79
C TYR A 5 16.43 4.82 6.78
N THR A 6 15.17 4.62 6.43
CA THR A 6 14.23 3.97 7.35
C THR A 6 14.61 2.50 7.61
N PHE A 7 14.97 1.74 6.57
CA PHE A 7 15.39 0.34 6.75
C PHE A 7 16.68 0.20 7.56
N THR A 8 17.70 1.04 7.30
CA THR A 8 18.95 1.04 8.07
C THR A 8 18.75 1.57 9.50
N PHE A 9 17.92 2.60 9.68
CA PHE A 9 17.54 3.15 11.00
C PHE A 9 16.79 2.11 11.85
N PHE A 10 15.85 1.37 11.26
CA PHE A 10 15.12 0.31 11.98
C PHE A 10 16.00 -0.91 12.28
N ASN A 11 16.99 -1.23 11.44
CA ASN A 11 17.97 -2.28 11.71
C ASN A 11 19.05 -1.87 12.73
N GLN A 12 19.16 -0.59 13.07
CA GLN A 12 20.06 -0.10 14.12
C GLN A 12 19.55 -0.46 15.54
N PHE A 13 18.26 -0.79 15.67
CA PHE A 13 17.71 -1.28 16.94
C PHE A 13 18.01 -2.77 17.11
N GLU A 14 19.00 -3.09 17.94
CA GLU A 14 19.31 -4.47 18.36
C GLU A 14 18.11 -5.16 19.04
N ASN A 15 17.30 -4.37 19.74
CA ASN A 15 16.09 -4.84 20.40
C ASN A 15 14.93 -5.00 19.40
N LYS A 16 14.56 -6.25 19.12
CA LYS A 16 13.41 -6.62 18.27
C LYS A 16 12.11 -5.86 18.65
N ALA A 17 11.89 -5.62 19.95
CA ALA A 17 10.73 -4.89 20.44
C ALA A 17 10.71 -3.42 19.98
N LEU A 18 11.85 -2.71 20.04
CA LEU A 18 11.96 -1.31 19.59
C LEU A 18 11.76 -1.20 18.08
N ARG A 19 12.24 -2.19 17.31
CA ARG A 19 12.01 -2.24 15.85
C ARG A 19 10.52 -2.36 15.51
N ILE A 20 9.81 -3.25 16.19
CA ILE A 20 8.36 -3.42 15.97
C ILE A 20 7.59 -2.16 16.39
N LEU A 21 7.92 -1.60 17.57
CA LEU A 21 7.22 -0.44 18.10
C LEU A 21 7.38 0.79 17.20
N SER A 22 8.56 0.97 16.62
CA SER A 22 8.86 2.09 15.74
C SER A 22 8.25 1.94 14.33
N LEU A 23 8.08 0.72 13.82
CA LEU A 23 7.25 0.45 12.63
C LEU A 23 5.78 0.75 12.88
N LEU A 24 5.23 0.29 14.00
CA LEU A 24 3.84 0.57 14.39
C LEU A 24 3.59 2.08 14.56
N PHE A 25 4.54 2.79 15.17
CA PHE A 25 4.46 4.25 15.30
C PHE A 25 4.36 4.95 13.93
N LEU A 26 5.15 4.50 12.95
CA LEU A 26 5.12 5.07 11.60
C LEU A 26 3.78 4.81 10.89
N GLU A 27 3.21 3.61 11.04
CA GLU A 27 1.88 3.30 10.49
C GLU A 27 0.78 4.14 11.14
N ILE A 28 0.78 4.25 12.47
CA ILE A 28 -0.17 5.08 13.21
C ILE A 28 -0.04 6.54 12.77
N PHE A 29 1.18 7.05 12.65
CA PHE A 29 1.45 8.41 12.20
C PHE A 29 0.92 8.64 10.77
N ALA A 30 1.12 7.69 9.86
CA ALA A 30 0.60 7.77 8.49
C ALA A 30 -0.95 7.82 8.45
N VAL A 31 -1.62 6.99 9.26
CA VAL A 31 -3.08 7.00 9.40
C VAL A 31 -3.56 8.34 9.96
N PHE A 32 -2.87 8.86 10.98
CA PHE A 32 -3.18 10.16 11.56
C PHE A 32 -3.05 11.27 10.53
N PHE A 33 -1.94 11.31 9.78
CA PHE A 33 -1.73 12.27 8.70
C PHE A 33 -2.85 12.19 7.64
N LEU A 34 -3.31 10.99 7.28
CA LEU A 34 -4.38 10.80 6.32
C LEU A 34 -5.74 11.33 6.84
N ILE A 35 -6.07 11.09 8.10
CA ILE A 35 -7.32 11.56 8.72
C ILE A 35 -7.33 13.09 8.80
N TYR A 36 -6.26 13.69 9.29
CA TYR A 36 -6.17 15.15 9.45
C TYR A 36 -5.99 15.86 8.12
N GLY A 37 -5.18 15.30 7.21
CA GLY A 37 -5.02 15.81 5.86
C GLY A 37 -6.35 15.83 5.11
N LYS A 38 -7.18 14.80 5.26
CA LYS A 38 -8.54 14.77 4.70
C LYS A 38 -9.38 15.93 5.25
N LYS A 39 -9.40 16.10 6.59
CA LYS A 39 -10.20 17.14 7.26
C LYS A 39 -9.78 18.57 6.89
N LEU A 40 -8.49 18.82 6.73
CA LEU A 40 -7.96 20.16 6.45
C LEU A 40 -7.99 20.52 4.96
N ILE A 41 -7.69 19.57 4.08
CA ILE A 41 -7.51 19.86 2.65
C ILE A 41 -8.78 19.54 1.87
N THR A 42 -9.29 18.31 2.01
CA THR A 42 -10.33 17.80 1.11
C THR A 42 -11.75 18.15 1.54
N VAL A 43 -12.05 18.12 2.85
CA VAL A 43 -13.42 18.40 3.36
C VAL A 43 -13.89 19.83 3.06
N PRO A 44 -13.09 20.90 3.25
CA PRO A 44 -13.54 22.26 2.94
C PRO A 44 -13.79 22.51 1.45
N ARG A 45 -13.16 21.73 0.57
CA ARG A 45 -13.24 21.91 -0.89
C ARG A 45 -14.32 21.05 -1.54
N LEU A 46 -14.50 19.82 -1.06
CA LEU A 46 -15.45 18.86 -1.62
C LEU A 46 -16.79 18.84 -0.87
N GLY A 47 -16.86 19.44 0.32
CA GLY A 47 -18.00 19.33 1.22
C GLY A 47 -18.16 17.92 1.81
N ASP A 48 -19.25 17.71 2.55
CA ASP A 48 -19.56 16.39 3.11
C ASP A 48 -20.31 15.55 2.08
N VAL A 49 -19.61 14.57 1.48
CA VAL A 49 -20.16 13.77 0.39
C VAL A 49 -20.86 12.54 0.97
N ASN A 50 -22.20 12.59 0.97
CA ASN A 50 -23.02 11.45 1.34
C ASN A 50 -22.95 10.34 0.27
N PHE A 51 -22.14 9.31 0.53
CA PHE A 51 -22.08 8.16 -0.38
C PHE A 51 -23.39 7.37 -0.37
N GLY A 52 -23.98 7.19 -1.55
CA GLY A 52 -25.17 6.35 -1.74
C GLY A 52 -24.92 4.88 -1.36
N ARG A 53 -26.00 4.13 -1.09
CA ARG A 53 -25.97 2.72 -0.64
C ARG A 53 -25.11 1.82 -1.54
N LYS A 54 -25.14 2.03 -2.86
CA LYS A 54 -24.34 1.26 -3.84
C LYS A 54 -22.82 1.42 -3.62
N ARG A 55 -22.36 2.65 -3.35
CA ARG A 55 -20.93 2.94 -3.12
C ARG A 55 -20.47 2.43 -1.76
N LYS A 56 -21.32 2.51 -0.73
CA LYS A 56 -21.03 1.92 0.59
C LYS A 56 -20.83 0.40 0.50
N LYS A 57 -21.69 -0.31 -0.24
CA LYS A 57 -21.53 -1.77 -0.45
C LYS A 57 -20.21 -2.13 -1.15
N ARG A 58 -19.83 -1.39 -2.20
CA ARG A 58 -18.53 -1.61 -2.89
C ARG A 58 -17.35 -1.40 -1.95
N LEU A 59 -17.39 -0.40 -1.09
CA LEU A 59 -16.36 -0.19 -0.08
C LEU A 59 -16.28 -1.37 0.90
N SER A 60 -17.42 -1.89 1.36
CA SER A 60 -17.45 -3.08 2.22
C SER A 60 -16.83 -4.31 1.53
N TYR A 61 -17.02 -4.50 0.23
CA TYR A 61 -16.35 -5.57 -0.51
C TYR A 61 -14.84 -5.37 -0.57
N ILE A 62 -14.36 -4.14 -0.80
CA ILE A 62 -12.93 -3.83 -0.78
C ILE A 62 -12.33 -4.16 0.59
N ILE A 63 -13.00 -3.76 1.67
CA ILE A 63 -12.55 -4.06 3.04
C ILE A 63 -12.52 -5.57 3.26
N ALA A 64 -13.56 -6.29 2.86
CA ALA A 64 -13.62 -7.75 3.00
C ALA A 64 -12.50 -8.45 2.23
N VAL A 65 -12.24 -8.07 0.98
CA VAL A 65 -11.14 -8.62 0.16
C VAL A 65 -9.79 -8.37 0.83
N ASN A 66 -9.57 -7.16 1.37
CA ASN A 66 -8.33 -6.85 2.08
C ASN A 66 -8.17 -7.65 3.38
N LEU A 67 -9.26 -7.84 4.14
CA LEU A 67 -9.25 -8.67 5.35
C LEU A 67 -8.94 -10.13 5.03
N VAL A 68 -9.58 -10.70 4.01
CA VAL A 68 -9.30 -12.06 3.56
C VAL A 68 -7.85 -12.17 3.11
N SER A 69 -7.35 -11.20 2.34
CA SER A 69 -5.93 -11.18 1.96
C SER A 69 -5.01 -11.17 3.17
N LEU A 70 -5.29 -10.33 4.16
CA LEU A 70 -4.50 -10.25 5.38
C LEU A 70 -4.50 -11.57 6.14
N MET A 71 -5.65 -12.25 6.21
CA MET A 71 -5.75 -13.58 6.82
C MET A 71 -4.94 -14.62 6.07
N VAL A 72 -4.97 -14.63 4.73
CA VAL A 72 -4.16 -15.53 3.90
C VAL A 72 -2.67 -15.28 4.13
N LEU A 73 -2.25 -14.02 4.16
CA LEU A 73 -0.85 -13.66 4.45
C LEU A 73 -0.44 -14.08 5.86
N ALA A 74 -1.26 -13.81 6.88
CA ALA A 74 -1.00 -14.23 8.25
C ALA A 74 -0.91 -15.76 8.37
N ALA A 75 -1.83 -16.50 7.73
CA ALA A 75 -1.81 -17.96 7.70
C ALA A 75 -0.55 -18.49 7.01
N SER A 76 -0.14 -17.89 5.89
CA SER A 76 1.10 -18.26 5.19
C SER A 76 2.35 -18.02 6.05
N ALA A 77 2.40 -16.90 6.78
CA ALA A 77 3.50 -16.60 7.69
C ALA A 77 3.55 -17.57 8.88
N ILE A 78 2.40 -17.92 9.46
CA ILE A 78 2.31 -18.93 10.53
C ILE A 78 2.77 -20.29 9.99
N LEU A 79 2.29 -20.70 8.82
CA LEU A 79 2.65 -21.97 8.21
C LEU A 79 4.14 -22.07 7.90
N GLN A 80 4.76 -20.98 7.41
CA GLN A 80 6.20 -20.91 7.17
C GLN A 80 7.02 -21.10 8.46
N ASN A 81 6.52 -20.62 9.60
CA ASN A 81 7.18 -20.82 10.89
C ASN A 81 7.02 -22.25 11.44
N ILE A 82 5.86 -22.89 11.22
CA ILE A 82 5.58 -24.25 11.74
C ILE A 82 6.20 -25.33 10.84
N ARG A 83 6.20 -25.11 9.51
CA ARG A 83 6.60 -26.07 8.48
C ARG A 83 7.57 -25.42 7.48
N PRO A 84 8.79 -25.03 7.91
CA PRO A 84 9.76 -24.40 7.03
C PRO A 84 10.15 -25.27 5.82
N GLU A 85 10.06 -26.61 5.96
CA GLU A 85 10.33 -27.59 4.92
C GLU A 85 9.46 -27.43 3.66
N LEU A 86 8.25 -26.86 3.79
CA LEU A 86 7.37 -26.60 2.65
C LEU A 86 7.85 -25.40 1.80
N PHE A 87 8.74 -24.58 2.36
CA PHE A 87 9.22 -23.34 1.76
C PHE A 87 10.75 -23.33 1.55
N SER A 88 11.45 -24.42 1.88
CA SER A 88 12.89 -24.55 1.65
C SER A 88 13.17 -25.42 0.42
N GLY A 89 13.49 -24.79 -0.70
CA GLY A 89 13.89 -25.45 -1.94
C GLY A 89 14.72 -24.52 -2.81
N THR A 90 15.49 -25.05 -3.76
CA THR A 90 16.44 -24.28 -4.56
C THR A 90 15.79 -23.13 -5.34
N ASN A 91 14.50 -23.25 -5.67
CA ASN A 91 13.70 -22.23 -6.35
C ASN A 91 12.66 -21.56 -5.44
N SER A 92 12.65 -21.87 -4.13
CA SER A 92 11.56 -21.43 -3.26
C SER A 92 11.49 -19.91 -3.16
N ASN A 93 12.64 -19.24 -3.12
CA ASN A 93 12.70 -17.78 -3.05
C ASN A 93 12.11 -17.10 -4.30
N LEU A 94 12.37 -17.64 -5.49
CA LEU A 94 11.84 -17.06 -6.73
C LEU A 94 10.33 -17.28 -6.83
N ILE A 95 9.85 -18.47 -6.47
CA ILE A 95 8.42 -18.80 -6.49
C ILE A 95 7.66 -17.95 -5.47
N THR A 96 8.17 -17.78 -4.24
CA THR A 96 7.54 -16.94 -3.23
C THR A 96 7.54 -15.48 -3.64
N SER A 97 8.65 -14.97 -4.17
CA SER A 97 8.77 -13.57 -4.62
C SER A 97 7.80 -13.23 -5.74
N VAL A 98 7.75 -14.07 -6.79
CA VAL A 98 6.82 -13.90 -7.91
C VAL A 98 5.38 -14.09 -7.44
N GLY A 99 5.11 -15.10 -6.62
CA GLY A 99 3.80 -15.37 -6.05
C GLY A 99 3.25 -14.19 -5.25
N MET A 100 4.06 -13.58 -4.40
CA MET A 100 3.70 -12.37 -3.65
C MET A 100 3.46 -11.18 -4.57
N GLY A 101 4.30 -10.97 -5.58
CA GLY A 101 4.10 -9.90 -6.58
C GLY A 101 2.79 -10.05 -7.33
N VAL A 102 2.46 -11.27 -7.78
CA VAL A 102 1.19 -11.58 -8.45
C VAL A 102 0.00 -11.38 -7.50
N TRP A 103 0.13 -11.82 -6.24
CA TRP A 103 -0.91 -11.64 -5.22
C TRP A 103 -1.22 -10.16 -4.96
N ILE A 104 -0.18 -9.33 -4.81
CA ILE A 104 -0.30 -7.88 -4.63
C ILE A 104 -0.96 -7.23 -5.86
N ALA A 105 -0.54 -7.61 -7.06
CA ALA A 105 -1.14 -7.11 -8.29
C ALA A 105 -2.62 -7.52 -8.41
N PHE A 106 -2.95 -8.75 -8.03
CA PHE A 106 -4.32 -9.26 -8.05
C PHE A 106 -5.23 -8.47 -7.11
N ILE A 107 -4.86 -8.33 -5.84
CA ILE A 107 -5.68 -7.59 -4.85
C ILE A 107 -5.85 -6.14 -5.26
N THR A 108 -4.78 -5.50 -5.70
CA THR A 108 -4.83 -4.09 -6.12
C THR A 108 -5.71 -3.92 -7.36
N SER A 109 -5.71 -4.90 -8.28
CA SER A 109 -6.60 -4.93 -9.45
C SER A 109 -8.07 -5.15 -9.06
N VAL A 110 -8.34 -6.01 -8.08
CA VAL A 110 -9.70 -6.19 -7.52
C VAL A 110 -10.17 -4.88 -6.88
N MET A 111 -9.31 -4.17 -6.16
CA MET A 111 -9.62 -2.84 -5.63
C MET A 111 -9.91 -1.83 -6.75
N ALA A 112 -9.12 -1.85 -7.83
CA ALA A 112 -9.32 -0.99 -8.99
C ALA A 112 -10.70 -1.18 -9.63
N TYR A 113 -11.14 -2.44 -9.74
CA TYR A 113 -12.47 -2.80 -10.24
C TYR A 113 -13.58 -2.21 -9.36
N PHE A 114 -13.53 -2.42 -8.04
CA PHE A 114 -14.58 -1.92 -7.15
C PHE A 114 -14.59 -0.40 -6.98
N LEU A 115 -13.43 0.25 -7.18
CA LEU A 115 -13.28 1.70 -7.12
C LEU A 115 -13.57 2.41 -8.46
N ASP A 116 -13.84 1.66 -9.55
CA ASP A 116 -13.94 2.17 -10.92
C ASP A 116 -12.73 3.05 -11.30
N PHE A 117 -11.52 2.65 -10.87
CA PHE A 117 -10.30 3.46 -11.01
C PHE A 117 -9.30 2.82 -11.99
N ASN A 118 -9.44 3.11 -13.28
CA ASN A 118 -8.62 2.49 -14.34
C ASN A 118 -7.10 2.62 -14.12
N ARG A 119 -6.63 3.76 -13.62
CA ARG A 119 -5.20 3.98 -13.31
C ARG A 119 -4.65 3.05 -12.24
N LEU A 120 -5.50 2.53 -11.35
CA LEU A 120 -5.08 1.67 -10.25
C LEU A 120 -4.67 0.27 -10.76
N TYR A 121 -5.13 -0.16 -11.94
CA TYR A 121 -4.62 -1.37 -12.60
C TYR A 121 -3.16 -1.23 -13.03
N ILE A 122 -2.77 -0.05 -13.55
CA ILE A 122 -1.38 0.23 -13.91
C ILE A 122 -0.51 0.20 -12.65
N TYR A 123 -0.99 0.82 -11.56
CA TYR A 123 -0.29 0.78 -10.27
C TYR A 123 -0.20 -0.63 -9.69
N ALA A 124 -1.22 -1.46 -9.87
CA ALA A 124 -1.19 -2.86 -9.45
C ALA A 124 -0.04 -3.63 -10.11
N LEU A 125 0.13 -3.47 -11.42
CA LEU A 125 1.21 -4.11 -12.17
C LEU A 125 2.59 -3.58 -11.78
N ILE A 126 2.75 -2.25 -11.69
CA ILE A 126 4.01 -1.62 -11.29
C ILE A 126 4.39 -2.07 -9.88
N TYR A 127 3.44 -2.04 -8.94
CA TYR A 127 3.70 -2.35 -7.55
C TYR A 127 3.98 -3.85 -7.33
N GLY A 128 3.19 -4.73 -7.96
CA GLY A 128 3.41 -6.18 -7.89
C GLY A 128 4.74 -6.61 -8.52
N SER A 129 5.07 -6.06 -9.70
CA SER A 129 6.35 -6.35 -10.36
C SER A 129 7.54 -5.78 -9.58
N ALA A 130 7.44 -4.56 -9.05
CA ALA A 130 8.47 -3.97 -8.22
C ALA A 130 8.71 -4.79 -6.94
N PHE A 131 7.65 -5.27 -6.30
CA PHE A 131 7.78 -6.13 -5.13
C PHE A 131 8.51 -7.44 -5.46
N ALA A 132 8.12 -8.12 -6.53
CA ALA A 132 8.82 -9.34 -6.97
C ALA A 132 10.29 -9.05 -7.30
N ALA A 133 10.57 -7.96 -8.03
CA ALA A 133 11.92 -7.58 -8.43
C ALA A 133 12.81 -7.26 -7.22
N VAL A 134 12.30 -6.58 -6.20
CA VAL A 134 13.06 -6.26 -4.99
C VAL A 134 13.48 -7.53 -4.25
N ASN A 135 12.60 -8.53 -4.15
CA ASN A 135 12.94 -9.78 -3.48
C ASN A 135 13.88 -10.67 -4.30
N ILE A 136 13.81 -10.60 -5.64
CA ILE A 136 14.71 -11.36 -6.54
C ILE A 136 16.11 -10.75 -6.60
N PHE A 137 16.20 -9.43 -6.75
CA PHE A 137 17.47 -8.71 -6.94
C PHE A 137 18.06 -8.19 -5.64
N ASP A 138 17.37 -8.33 -4.51
CA ASP A 138 17.74 -7.82 -3.19
C ASP A 138 18.16 -6.32 -3.21
N THR A 139 17.51 -5.54 -4.09
CA THR A 139 17.84 -4.13 -4.30
C THR A 139 16.63 -3.25 -4.00
N PRO A 140 16.68 -2.44 -2.92
CA PRO A 140 15.56 -1.57 -2.54
C PRO A 140 15.33 -0.42 -3.53
N ILE A 141 16.29 -0.16 -4.42
CA ILE A 141 16.22 0.93 -5.39
C ILE A 141 15.10 0.72 -6.42
N LEU A 142 14.76 -0.54 -6.72
CA LEU A 142 13.65 -0.88 -7.63
C LEU A 142 12.30 -0.51 -7.02
N PHE A 143 12.13 -0.73 -5.71
CA PHE A 143 10.94 -0.28 -4.98
C PHE A 143 10.82 1.24 -5.00
N LEU A 144 11.94 1.94 -4.78
CA LEU A 144 11.97 3.41 -4.79
C LEU A 144 11.61 3.96 -6.17
N ALA A 145 12.16 3.37 -7.23
CA ALA A 145 11.85 3.77 -8.60
C ALA A 145 10.34 3.60 -8.90
N ALA A 146 9.76 2.46 -8.52
CA ALA A 146 8.33 2.21 -8.66
C ALA A 146 7.48 3.20 -7.84
N ALA A 147 7.88 3.48 -6.60
CA ALA A 147 7.21 4.46 -5.74
C ALA A 147 7.23 5.86 -6.36
N LEU A 148 8.36 6.31 -6.91
CA LEU A 148 8.46 7.59 -7.61
C LEU A 148 7.59 7.63 -8.87
N LEU A 149 7.56 6.53 -9.64
CA LEU A 149 6.75 6.43 -10.85
C LEU A 149 5.25 6.54 -10.54
N ILE A 150 4.79 6.02 -9.40
CA ILE A 150 3.40 6.17 -8.94
C ILE A 150 3.15 7.55 -8.33
N LEU A 151 4.10 8.06 -7.54
CA LEU A 151 3.93 9.28 -6.75
C LEU A 151 3.98 10.55 -7.61
N ILE A 152 4.85 10.63 -8.62
CA ILE A 152 5.00 11.83 -9.47
C ILE A 152 3.69 12.16 -10.19
N PRO A 153 3.03 11.24 -10.94
CA PRO A 153 1.73 11.52 -11.54
C PRO A 153 0.65 11.84 -10.50
N GLY A 154 0.67 11.16 -9.36
CA GLY A 154 -0.25 11.42 -8.25
C GLY A 154 -0.12 12.86 -7.72
N ALA A 155 1.12 13.33 -7.53
CA ALA A 155 1.43 14.68 -7.08
C ALA A 155 1.01 15.73 -8.12
N ILE A 156 1.28 15.48 -9.41
CA ILE A 156 0.90 16.41 -10.50
C ILE A 156 -0.63 16.57 -10.58
N ILE A 157 -1.37 15.45 -10.55
CA ILE A 157 -2.85 15.50 -10.57
C ILE A 157 -3.37 16.22 -9.33
N PHE A 158 -2.75 15.97 -8.17
CA PHE A 158 -3.14 16.59 -6.91
C PHE A 158 -2.88 18.11 -6.92
N THR A 159 -1.70 18.56 -7.35
CA THR A 159 -1.39 20.01 -7.43
C THR A 159 -2.31 20.72 -8.43
N HIS A 160 -2.58 20.09 -9.57
CA HIS A 160 -3.53 20.61 -10.54
C HIS A 160 -4.94 20.73 -9.95
N PHE A 161 -5.43 19.70 -9.25
CA PHE A 161 -6.71 19.74 -8.54
C PHE A 161 -6.75 20.86 -7.50
N MET A 162 -5.64 21.08 -6.78
CA MET A 162 -5.54 22.13 -5.78
C MET A 162 -5.55 23.54 -6.40
N ALA A 163 -5.01 23.69 -7.60
CA ALA A 163 -5.00 24.95 -8.34
C ALA A 163 -6.36 25.28 -8.96
N THR A 164 -7.14 24.28 -9.40
CA THR A 164 -8.43 24.51 -10.08
C THR A 164 -9.61 24.63 -9.12
N THR A 165 -9.54 24.04 -7.91
CA THR A 165 -10.64 24.09 -6.95
C THR A 165 -10.54 25.28 -6.00
N LYS A 166 -11.44 26.25 -6.13
CA LYS A 166 -11.62 27.31 -5.13
C LYS A 166 -12.30 26.73 -3.88
N PRO A 167 -11.90 27.14 -2.66
CA PRO A 167 -12.58 26.71 -1.44
C PRO A 167 -14.04 27.18 -1.48
N SER A 168 -14.96 26.30 -1.07
CA SER A 168 -16.38 26.64 -0.95
C SER A 168 -16.51 27.67 0.17
N THR A 169 -16.69 28.95 -0.17
CA THR A 169 -17.10 29.98 0.78
C THR A 169 -18.56 29.71 1.10
N GLY A 170 -18.82 29.01 2.21
CA GLY A 170 -20.17 28.68 2.66
C GLY A 170 -21.01 29.95 2.78
N ASN A 171 -22.10 30.00 2.01
CA ASN A 171 -23.30 30.77 2.33
C ASN A 171 -24.31 29.82 2.95
#